data_AF-A0A530R9J9-F1
#
_entry.id   AF-A0A530R9J9-F1
#
_cell.length_a   1.000
_cell.length_b   1.000
_cell.length_c   1.000
_cell.angle_alpha   90.00
_cell.angle_beta   90.00
_cell.angle_gamma   90.00
#
_symmetry.space_group_name_H-M   'P 1'
#
loop_
_entity.id
_entity.type
_entity.pdbx_description
1 polymer ?
#
loop_
_entity_poly.entity_id
_entity_poly.type
_entity_poly.pdbx_seq_one_letter_code
_entity_poly.pdbx_strand_id
1 'polypeptide(L)'
;MHKRRLGRTDLLVSQICLGSMTWGQQNTEADGHAQMDLAFSRGVNFIDTAELYPISPKAETQGWTEKIIGSWLKAKRNRDQVILASKVVGRTANAWFRGGRPSKLVRADIFDAVEKSLTRLNTDYFDLYQIHWPERDVPWGANPN
;
A
#
# COMPACT_ATOMS: atom_id res chain seq x y z
N MET A 1 -2.31 -5.37 -22.39
CA MET A 1 -2.74 -5.88 -21.07
C MET A 1 -4.26 -6.01 -21.04
N HIS A 2 -4.80 -7.15 -20.63
CA HIS A 2 -6.26 -7.29 -20.43
C HIS A 2 -6.65 -6.67 -19.08
N LYS A 3 -7.79 -5.96 -19.05
CA LYS A 3 -8.36 -5.37 -17.83
C LYS A 3 -9.65 -6.06 -17.42
N ARG A 4 -9.95 -6.11 -16.13
CA ARG A 4 -11.18 -6.70 -15.57
C ARG A 4 -11.81 -5.73 -14.57
N ARG A 5 -13.14 -5.79 -14.42
CA ARG A 5 -13.82 -5.07 -13.33
C ARG A 5 -13.40 -5.64 -11.99
N LEU A 6 -13.12 -4.75 -11.03
CA LEU A 6 -12.85 -5.14 -9.65
C LEU A 6 -14.17 -5.35 -8.89
N GLY A 7 -14.56 -6.61 -8.69
CA GLY A 7 -15.79 -6.96 -7.99
C GLY A 7 -17.04 -6.34 -8.65
N ARG A 8 -17.82 -5.61 -7.86
CA ARG A 8 -19.05 -4.93 -8.30
C ARG A 8 -18.83 -3.44 -8.61
N THR A 9 -17.58 -3.00 -8.75
CA THR A 9 -17.24 -1.60 -9.01
C THR A 9 -17.08 -1.34 -10.50
N ASP A 10 -16.94 -0.06 -10.86
CA ASP A 10 -16.57 0.38 -12.21
C ASP A 10 -15.06 0.47 -12.44
N LEU A 11 -14.24 0.11 -11.44
CA LEU A 11 -12.78 0.11 -11.57
C LEU A 11 -12.32 -1.01 -12.50
N LEU A 12 -11.58 -0.64 -13.56
CA LEU A 12 -10.96 -1.58 -14.51
C LEU A 12 -9.47 -1.76 -14.20
N VAL A 13 -9.15 -2.83 -13.49
CA VAL A 13 -7.76 -3.18 -13.12
C VAL A 13 -7.13 -4.12 -14.15
N SER A 14 -5.82 -4.00 -14.36
CA SER A 14 -5.04 -5.00 -15.09
C SER A 14 -5.16 -6.37 -14.43
N GLN A 15 -5.16 -7.44 -15.23
CA GLN A 15 -5.21 -8.82 -14.72
C GLN A 15 -4.03 -9.16 -13.78
N ILE A 16 -2.92 -8.42 -13.88
CA ILE A 16 -1.77 -8.50 -13.00
C ILE A 16 -1.70 -7.20 -12.20
N CYS A 17 -1.54 -7.31 -10.87
CA CYS A 17 -1.26 -6.21 -9.96
C CYS A 17 0.24 -6.17 -9.64
N LEU A 18 0.83 -4.97 -9.58
CA LEU A 18 2.20 -4.79 -9.14
C LEU A 18 2.24 -4.69 -7.61
N GLY A 19 2.71 -5.75 -6.96
CA GLY A 19 3.02 -5.74 -5.52
C GLY A 19 4.34 -5.03 -5.22
N SER A 20 4.43 -4.39 -4.05
CA SER A 20 5.52 -3.44 -3.75
C SER A 20 6.27 -3.67 -2.43
N MET A 21 5.95 -4.73 -1.68
CA MET A 21 6.35 -4.90 -0.28
C MET A 21 7.87 -4.96 0.01
N THR A 22 8.72 -5.03 -1.01
CA THR A 22 10.18 -5.13 -0.89
C THR A 22 10.88 -3.77 -1.01
N TRP A 23 10.19 -2.73 -1.50
CA TRP A 23 10.77 -1.42 -1.81
C TRP A 23 11.01 -0.60 -0.54
N GLY A 24 12.27 -0.20 -0.33
CA GLY A 24 12.74 0.45 0.90
C GLY A 24 13.43 -0.51 1.88
N GLN A 25 13.54 -1.81 1.55
CA GLN A 25 14.32 -2.78 2.32
C GLN A 25 15.24 -3.60 1.42
N GLN A 26 14.67 -4.47 0.59
CA GLN A 26 15.42 -5.32 -0.34
C GLN A 26 15.70 -4.63 -1.66
N ASN A 27 14.84 -3.68 -2.02
CA ASN A 27 14.97 -2.86 -3.22
C ASN A 27 15.14 -1.39 -2.84
N THR A 28 16.00 -0.70 -3.57
CA THR A 28 16.16 0.74 -3.46
C THR A 28 14.96 1.48 -4.08
N GLU A 29 14.90 2.81 -3.88
CA GLU A 29 13.92 3.65 -4.59
C GLU A 29 14.08 3.55 -6.12
N ALA A 30 15.32 3.55 -6.61
CA ALA A 30 15.61 3.41 -8.03
C ALA A 30 15.11 2.08 -8.60
N ASP A 31 15.30 0.98 -7.86
CA ASP A 31 14.77 -0.33 -8.25
C ASP A 31 13.24 -0.32 -8.30
N GLY A 32 12.58 0.28 -7.30
CA GLY A 32 11.13 0.43 -7.27
C GLY A 32 10.60 1.24 -8.44
N HIS A 33 11.24 2.37 -8.76
CA HIS A 33 10.89 3.21 -9.92
C HIS A 33 11.07 2.46 -11.24
N ALA A 34 12.18 1.73 -11.40
CA ALA A 34 12.41 0.91 -12.59
C ALA A 34 11.37 -0.20 -12.75
N GLN A 35 10.97 -0.85 -11.66
CA GLN A 35 9.90 -1.86 -11.67
C GLN A 35 8.54 -1.25 -12.03
N MET A 36 8.19 -0.09 -11.48
CA MET A 36 6.96 0.64 -11.83
C MET A 36 6.95 1.07 -13.30
N ASP A 37 8.05 1.65 -13.78
CA ASP A 37 8.19 2.05 -15.19
C ASP A 37 8.04 0.86 -16.14
N LEU A 38 8.70 -0.27 -15.84
CA LEU A 38 8.57 -1.48 -16.63
C LEU A 38 7.13 -2.01 -16.62
N ALA A 39 6.50 -2.15 -15.45
CA ALA A 39 5.14 -2.66 -15.35
C ALA A 39 4.13 -1.81 -16.14
N PHE A 40 4.21 -0.48 -15.99
CA PHE A 40 3.32 0.45 -16.69
C PHE A 40 3.57 0.49 -18.19
N SER A 41 4.83 0.34 -18.64
CA SER A 41 5.14 0.18 -20.07
C SER A 41 4.50 -1.07 -20.68
N ARG A 42 4.20 -2.10 -19.87
CA ARG A 42 3.51 -3.33 -20.28
C ARG A 42 1.98 -3.25 -20.07
N GLY A 43 1.47 -2.09 -19.66
CA GLY A 43 0.04 -1.82 -19.51
C GLY A 43 -0.57 -2.25 -18.17
N VAL A 44 0.25 -2.58 -17.15
CA VAL A 44 -0.24 -2.66 -15.77
C VAL A 44 -0.74 -1.27 -15.35
N ASN A 45 -1.87 -1.21 -14.65
CA ASN A 45 -2.38 0.03 -14.06
C ASN A 45 -2.67 -0.08 -12.57
N PHE A 46 -2.44 -1.24 -11.94
CA PHE A 46 -2.86 -1.51 -10.58
C PHE A 46 -1.63 -1.74 -9.68
N ILE A 47 -1.44 -0.90 -8.67
CA ILE A 47 -0.37 -0.99 -7.68
C ILE A 47 -0.98 -1.31 -6.31
N ASP A 48 -0.38 -2.27 -5.62
CA ASP A 48 -0.72 -2.63 -4.24
C ASP A 48 0.42 -2.23 -3.29
N THR A 49 0.07 -1.53 -2.21
CA THR A 49 0.97 -1.16 -1.10
C THR A 49 0.26 -1.29 0.25
N ALA A 50 0.89 -0.89 1.35
CA ALA A 50 0.30 -0.83 2.68
C ALA A 50 1.10 0.14 3.56
N GLU A 51 0.47 0.69 4.61
CA GLU A 51 1.20 1.51 5.59
C GLU A 51 2.34 0.71 6.27
N LEU A 52 2.20 -0.61 6.36
CA LEU A 52 3.18 -1.52 6.94
C LEU A 52 4.49 -1.60 6.16
N TYR A 53 4.43 -1.50 4.83
CA TYR A 53 5.53 -1.92 3.97
C TYR A 53 6.74 -0.98 4.07
N PRO A 54 7.98 -1.51 3.97
CA PRO A 54 8.36 -2.84 3.43
C PRO A 54 8.44 -3.98 4.45
N ILE A 55 8.70 -5.19 3.96
CA ILE A 55 8.89 -6.44 4.72
C ILE A 55 10.38 -6.88 4.69
N SER A 56 10.97 -7.43 5.76
CA SER A 56 10.41 -7.62 7.10
C SER A 56 10.13 -6.30 7.83
N PRO A 57 8.97 -6.17 8.51
CA PRO A 57 8.51 -4.90 9.04
C PRO A 57 9.29 -4.46 10.28
N LYS A 58 9.65 -3.19 10.33
CA LYS A 58 10.32 -2.54 11.47
C LYS A 58 9.95 -1.06 11.53
N ALA A 59 10.06 -0.47 12.72
CA ALA A 59 9.62 0.91 12.96
C ALA A 59 10.34 1.94 12.08
N GLU A 60 11.63 1.71 11.80
CA GLU A 60 12.50 2.64 11.08
C GLU A 60 12.13 2.76 9.60
N THR A 61 11.66 1.65 9.00
CA THR A 61 11.33 1.59 7.56
C THR A 61 9.83 1.64 7.27
N GLN A 62 8.98 1.69 8.29
CA GLN A 62 7.52 1.76 8.13
C GLN A 62 7.11 2.86 7.12
N GLY A 63 6.32 2.47 6.12
CA GLY A 63 5.79 3.37 5.10
C GLY A 63 6.83 3.80 4.04
N TRP A 64 8.05 3.28 4.03
CA TRP A 64 9.03 3.65 3.00
C TRP A 64 8.57 3.24 1.60
N THR A 65 7.88 2.11 1.46
CA THR A 65 7.29 1.69 0.18
C THR A 65 6.31 2.73 -0.35
N GLU A 66 5.46 3.29 0.51
CA GLU A 66 4.54 4.38 0.14
C GLU A 66 5.27 5.66 -0.26
N LYS A 67 6.38 6.00 0.42
CA LYS A 67 7.22 7.15 0.02
C LYS A 67 7.85 6.96 -1.37
N ILE A 68 8.33 5.76 -1.68
CA ILE A 68 8.92 5.41 -2.98
C ILE A 68 7.88 5.47 -4.10
N ILE A 69 6.66 4.97 -3.85
CA ILE A 69 5.54 5.12 -4.79
C ILE A 69 5.20 6.61 -4.95
N GLY A 70 5.11 7.35 -3.86
CA GLY A 70 4.74 8.77 -3.88
C GLY A 70 5.73 9.64 -4.64
N SER A 71 7.03 9.39 -4.51
CA SER A 71 8.05 10.10 -5.29
C SER A 71 7.93 9.79 -6.79
N TRP A 72 7.65 8.54 -7.16
CA TRP A 72 7.40 8.14 -8.55
C TRP A 72 6.15 8.81 -9.13
N LEU A 73 5.03 8.78 -8.40
CA LEU A 73 3.77 9.45 -8.80
C LEU A 73 3.99 10.95 -9.03
N LYS A 74 4.72 11.61 -8.12
CA LYS A 74 5.08 13.03 -8.23
C LYS A 74 5.93 13.31 -9.47
N ALA A 75 6.95 12.49 -9.70
CA ALA A 75 7.88 12.67 -10.81
C ALA A 75 7.21 12.46 -12.18
N LYS A 76 6.34 11.45 -12.29
CA LYS A 76 5.65 11.11 -13.54
C LYS A 76 4.36 11.90 -13.78
N ARG A 77 3.79 12.51 -12.74
CA ARG A 77 2.51 13.25 -12.78
C ARG A 77 1.38 12.44 -13.42
N ASN A 78 1.32 11.15 -13.09
CA ASN A 78 0.47 10.14 -13.74
C ASN A 78 -0.56 9.50 -12.79
N ARG A 79 -0.88 10.17 -11.68
CA ARG A 79 -1.75 9.62 -10.62
C ARG A 79 -3.09 9.14 -11.17
N ASP A 80 -3.66 9.84 -12.14
CA ASP A 80 -4.91 9.53 -12.84
C ASP A 80 -4.87 8.22 -13.65
N GLN A 81 -3.67 7.73 -13.99
CA GLN A 81 -3.47 6.49 -14.74
C GLN A 81 -3.24 5.27 -13.82
N VAL A 82 -3.11 5.51 -12.51
CA VAL A 82 -2.78 4.49 -11.52
C VAL A 82 -4.03 4.19 -10.70
N ILE A 83 -4.41 2.92 -10.64
CA ILE A 83 -5.31 2.41 -9.61
C ILE A 83 -4.43 2.05 -8.42
N LEU A 84 -4.57 2.81 -7.33
CA LEU A 84 -3.72 2.70 -6.16
C LEU A 84 -4.49 2.06 -5.01
N ALA A 85 -4.04 0.88 -4.59
CA ALA A 85 -4.50 0.21 -3.38
C ALA A 85 -3.50 0.39 -2.24
N SER A 86 -3.99 0.79 -1.06
CA SER A 86 -3.24 0.68 0.19
C SER A 86 -4.07 -0.05 1.26
N LYS A 87 -3.44 -0.31 2.40
CA LYS A 87 -4.02 -1.09 3.49
C LYS A 87 -3.68 -0.48 4.85
N VAL A 88 -4.66 -0.49 5.74
CA VAL A 88 -4.48 -0.21 7.17
C VAL A 88 -4.11 -1.50 7.91
N VAL A 89 -3.13 -1.45 8.81
CA VAL A 89 -2.81 -2.59 9.67
C VAL A 89 -3.98 -2.91 10.60
N GLY A 90 -4.25 -4.21 10.77
CA GLY A 90 -5.25 -4.69 11.73
C GLY A 90 -4.75 -4.64 13.18
N ARG A 91 -5.40 -5.42 14.05
CA ARG A 91 -4.95 -5.57 15.45
C ARG A 91 -3.50 -6.04 15.49
N THR A 92 -2.65 -5.37 16.26
CA THR A 92 -1.27 -5.81 16.53
C THR A 92 -0.74 -5.20 17.82
N ALA A 93 0.12 -5.95 18.51
CA ALA A 93 0.87 -5.46 19.67
C ALA A 93 2.00 -4.47 19.29
N ASN A 94 2.33 -4.36 18.00
CA ASN A 94 3.33 -3.41 17.52
C ASN A 94 2.90 -1.96 17.78
N ALA A 95 3.53 -1.34 18.77
CA ALA A 95 3.14 -0.04 19.29
C ALA A 95 3.53 1.15 18.38
N TRP A 96 4.50 0.94 17.49
CA TRP A 96 5.07 1.99 16.64
C TRP A 96 4.15 2.47 15.51
N PHE A 97 3.05 1.76 15.20
CA PHE A 97 2.04 2.23 14.25
C PHE A 97 1.21 3.41 14.77
N ARG A 98 0.98 3.46 16.09
CA ARG A 98 -0.01 4.34 16.73
C ARG A 98 0.56 5.09 17.92
N GLY A 99 1.81 5.52 17.83
CA GLY A 99 2.42 6.42 18.82
C GLY A 99 2.64 5.78 20.19
N GLY A 100 3.09 4.52 20.24
CA GLY A 100 3.45 3.85 21.49
C GLY A 100 2.35 3.02 22.14
N ARG A 101 1.22 2.80 21.45
CA ARG A 101 0.16 1.87 21.86
C ARG A 101 -0.18 0.85 20.77
N PRO A 102 -0.76 -0.31 21.13
CA PRO A 102 -1.25 -1.29 20.17
C PRO A 102 -2.22 -0.67 19.14
N SER A 103 -2.18 -1.19 17.91
CA SER A 103 -3.12 -0.84 16.84
C SER A 103 -4.43 -1.61 16.97
N LYS A 104 -5.54 -0.96 16.62
CA LYS A 104 -6.89 -1.54 16.48
C LYS A 104 -7.57 -0.97 15.25
N LEU A 105 -8.54 -1.67 14.68
CA LEU A 105 -9.41 -1.18 13.61
C LEU A 105 -10.57 -0.35 14.19
N VAL A 106 -10.22 0.78 14.79
CA VAL A 106 -11.15 1.81 15.23
C VAL A 106 -11.07 3.02 14.30
N ARG A 107 -12.12 3.85 14.28
CA ARG A 107 -12.19 5.03 13.42
C ARG A 107 -10.94 5.91 13.49
N ALA A 108 -10.48 6.22 14.70
CA ALA A 108 -9.31 7.09 14.89
C ALA A 108 -8.04 6.52 14.24
N ASP A 109 -7.76 5.23 14.43
CA ASP A 109 -6.58 4.55 13.90
C ASP A 109 -6.63 4.44 12.37
N ILE A 110 -7.81 4.21 11.80
CA ILE A 110 -8.01 4.14 10.35
C ILE A 110 -7.77 5.51 9.71
N PHE A 111 -8.34 6.58 10.28
CA PHE A 111 -8.17 7.93 9.74
C PHE A 111 -6.72 8.42 9.88
N ASP A 112 -6.06 8.17 11.01
CA ASP A 112 -4.62 8.45 11.20
C ASP A 112 -3.76 7.72 10.15
N ALA A 113 -4.05 6.44 9.89
CA ALA A 113 -3.34 5.66 8.87
C ALA A 113 -3.57 6.21 7.46
N VAL A 114 -4.81 6.58 7.11
CA VAL A 114 -5.17 7.17 5.81
C VAL A 114 -4.39 8.46 5.59
N GLU A 115 -4.45 9.41 6.53
CA GLU A 115 -3.79 10.72 6.40
C GLU A 115 -2.28 10.58 6.21
N LYS A 116 -1.65 9.74 7.05
CA LYS A 116 -0.21 9.47 6.95
C LYS A 116 0.17 8.77 5.64
N SER A 117 -0.65 7.84 5.17
CA SER A 117 -0.39 7.09 3.93
C SER A 117 -0.54 7.98 2.70
N LEU A 118 -1.61 8.78 2.62
CA LEU A 118 -1.81 9.78 1.55
C LEU A 118 -0.67 10.80 1.51
N THR A 119 -0.21 11.26 2.68
CA THR A 119 0.94 12.16 2.78
C THR A 119 2.21 11.53 2.19
N ARG A 120 2.51 10.27 2.54
CA ARG A 120 3.67 9.55 1.99
C ARG A 120 3.56 9.30 0.48
N LEU A 121 2.36 8.96 0.01
CA LEU A 121 2.06 8.69 -1.40
C LEU A 121 1.94 9.95 -2.25
N ASN A 122 1.96 11.13 -1.64
CA ASN A 122 1.85 12.42 -2.32
C ASN A 122 0.61 12.48 -3.25
N THR A 123 -0.53 12.02 -2.73
CA THR A 123 -1.85 12.04 -3.37
C THR A 123 -2.93 12.23 -2.31
N ASP A 124 -4.12 12.61 -2.74
CA ASP A 124 -5.28 12.94 -1.92
C ASP A 124 -6.34 11.82 -1.87
N TYR A 125 -6.18 10.74 -2.64
CA TYR A 125 -7.12 9.61 -2.64
C TYR A 125 -6.46 8.25 -2.89
N PHE A 126 -7.16 7.20 -2.42
CA PHE A 126 -6.97 5.81 -2.83
C PHE A 126 -8.09 5.41 -3.78
N ASP A 127 -7.80 4.53 -4.73
CA ASP A 127 -8.83 3.87 -5.53
C ASP A 127 -9.44 2.70 -4.76
N LEU A 128 -8.64 2.05 -3.91
CA LEU A 128 -9.03 0.95 -3.05
C LEU A 128 -8.31 1.07 -1.70
N TYR A 129 -9.06 0.99 -0.60
CA TYR A 129 -8.48 0.92 0.73
C TYR A 129 -8.96 -0.34 1.46
N GLN A 130 -8.02 -1.09 2.03
CA GLN A 130 -8.28 -2.43 2.53
C GLN A 130 -7.90 -2.55 4.00
N ILE A 131 -8.62 -3.42 4.71
CA ILE A 131 -8.18 -3.92 6.01
C ILE A 131 -7.13 -5.00 5.75
N HIS A 132 -5.90 -4.80 6.24
CA HIS A 132 -4.79 -5.71 5.94
C HIS A 132 -4.96 -7.08 6.62
N TRP A 133 -5.49 -7.10 7.83
CA TRP A 133 -5.96 -8.31 8.52
C TRP A 133 -7.03 -7.95 9.56
N PRO A 134 -7.84 -8.92 10.04
CA PRO A 134 -9.00 -8.65 10.87
C PRO A 134 -8.71 -8.01 12.24
N GLU A 135 -9.75 -7.44 12.87
CA GLU A 135 -9.70 -6.93 14.25
C GLU A 135 -9.79 -8.05 15.31
N ARG A 136 -10.40 -9.18 14.96
CA ARG A 136 -10.42 -10.34 15.86
C ARG A 136 -8.98 -10.81 16.10
N ASP A 137 -8.70 -11.24 17.32
CA ASP A 137 -7.37 -11.75 17.63
C ASP A 137 -7.14 -13.06 16.86
N VAL A 138 -6.12 -13.03 16.01
CA VAL A 138 -5.69 -14.15 15.18
C VAL A 138 -4.17 -14.23 15.27
N PRO A 139 -3.58 -15.44 15.26
CA PRO A 139 -2.13 -15.58 15.22
C PRO A 139 -1.55 -14.77 14.05
N TRP A 140 -0.43 -14.10 14.27
CA TRP A 140 0.24 -13.33 13.22
C TRP A 140 0.61 -14.26 12.05
N GLY A 141 0.23 -13.88 10.83
CA GLY A 141 0.41 -14.73 9.64
C GLY A 141 -0.71 -15.74 9.39
N ALA A 142 -1.76 -15.78 10.23
CA ALA A 142 -2.98 -16.53 9.95
C ALA A 142 -3.83 -15.82 8.88
N ASN A 143 -3.33 -15.78 7.64
CA ASN A 143 -4.19 -15.52 6.50
C ASN A 143 -5.19 -16.68 6.39
N PRO A 144 -6.49 -16.41 6.16
CA PRO A 144 -7.43 -17.48 5.83
C PRO A 144 -6.91 -18.20 4.58
N ASN A 145 -6.78 -19.52 4.66
CA ASN A 145 -6.56 -20.39 3.50
C ASN A 145 -7.71 -20.26 2.51
#